data_AF-A0A3N6EZ20-F1
#
_entry.id   AF-A0A3N6EZ20-F1
#
_cell.length_a   1.000
_cell.length_b   1.000
_cell.length_c   1.000
_cell.angle_alpha   90.00
_cell.angle_beta   90.00
_cell.angle_gamma   90.00
#
_symmetry.space_group_name_H-M   'P 1'
#
loop_
_entity.id
_entity.type
_entity.pdbx_description
1 polymer ?
#
loop_
_entity_poly.entity_id
_entity_poly.type
_entity_poly.pdbx_seq_one_letter_code
_entity_poly.pdbx_strand_id
1 'polypeptide(L)'
;MVYKNVAFGYWQTRASVPLLPPRLMRDGRRVASLAAGAALMMGQLSVSLFLTYYLQTVLDWSALASGLGFLPISLVTTATATQVGTRLLPRLGPRVMMTAGLSISACGLLQLALLTPDSGYAANVLPALVTFSVGNGASFLAIMTGATADVPAQDAGIASASVNSAQQMGGSIGSAVFNTVAASAATAFHGSARTATLHGFTTAVRYPLAALLLAAAVTAALARKRGRPAAPKPDRPTEGGAIDASNAIYGK
;
A
#
# COMPACT_ATOMS: atom_id res chain seq x y z
N MET A 1 24.82 0.93 -17.24
CA MET A 1 23.36 1.17 -17.23
C MET A 1 22.92 2.24 -16.21
N VAL A 2 23.53 2.32 -15.02
CA VAL A 2 23.18 3.30 -13.94
C VAL A 2 23.25 4.78 -14.35
N TYR A 3 24.24 5.18 -15.16
CA TYR A 3 24.40 6.59 -15.61
C TYR A 3 23.21 7.12 -16.42
N LYS A 4 22.51 6.27 -17.17
CA LYS A 4 21.35 6.68 -17.99
C LYS A 4 20.16 7.08 -17.11
N ASN A 5 19.99 6.46 -15.95
CA ASN A 5 18.87 6.73 -15.03
C ASN A 5 19.08 8.02 -14.24
N VAL A 6 20.31 8.27 -13.79
CA VAL A 6 20.66 9.54 -13.12
C VAL A 6 20.59 10.70 -14.10
N ALA A 7 21.08 10.49 -15.34
CA ALA A 7 20.94 11.48 -16.41
C ALA A 7 19.48 11.74 -16.76
N PHE A 8 18.64 10.70 -16.87
CA PHE A 8 17.19 10.85 -17.12
C PHE A 8 16.47 11.59 -16.00
N GLY A 9 16.78 11.29 -14.74
CA GLY A 9 16.24 12.01 -13.57
C GLY A 9 16.63 13.49 -13.57
N TYR A 10 17.90 13.80 -13.83
CA TYR A 10 18.39 15.17 -13.97
C TYR A 10 17.74 15.88 -15.15
N TRP A 11 17.59 15.20 -16.29
CA TRP A 11 16.99 15.76 -17.50
C TRP A 11 15.48 16.01 -17.34
N GLN A 12 14.77 15.16 -16.58
CA GLN A 12 13.37 15.40 -16.20
C GLN A 12 13.17 16.66 -15.37
N THR A 13 14.14 17.04 -14.53
CA THR A 13 14.05 18.30 -13.77
C THR A 13 14.20 19.55 -14.65
N ARG A 14 14.72 19.41 -15.88
CA ARG A 14 14.92 20.51 -16.84
C ARG A 14 14.02 20.45 -18.08
N ALA A 15 13.23 19.39 -18.25
CA ALA A 15 12.35 19.24 -19.40
C ALA A 15 11.09 20.10 -19.29
N SER A 16 10.69 20.73 -20.39
CA SER A 16 9.50 21.60 -20.46
C SER A 16 8.17 20.87 -20.19
N VAL A 17 8.16 19.53 -20.33
CA VAL A 17 7.03 18.65 -20.00
C VAL A 17 7.57 17.42 -19.24
N PRO A 18 7.73 17.48 -17.90
CA PRO A 18 8.22 16.35 -17.11
C PRO A 18 7.17 15.23 -17.05
N LEU A 19 7.57 13.96 -17.24
CA LEU A 19 6.64 12.82 -17.09
C LEU A 19 6.18 12.63 -15.64
N LEU A 20 6.94 13.12 -14.67
CA LEU A 20 6.56 13.19 -13.25
C LEU A 20 6.67 14.66 -12.82
N PRO A 21 5.61 15.48 -13.01
CA PRO A 21 5.62 16.88 -12.63
C PRO A 21 6.10 17.05 -11.18
N PRO A 22 7.18 17.82 -10.91
CA PRO A 22 7.75 17.98 -9.55
C PRO A 22 6.72 18.48 -8.53
N ARG A 23 5.70 19.20 -9.02
CA ARG A 23 4.52 19.65 -8.27
C ARG A 23 3.71 18.51 -7.64
N LEU A 24 3.63 17.34 -8.28
CA LEU A 24 2.91 16.18 -7.75
C LEU A 24 3.70 15.51 -6.61
N MET A 25 5.04 15.51 -6.69
CA MET A 25 5.94 14.97 -5.66
C MET A 25 6.08 15.89 -4.43
N ARG A 26 5.67 17.16 -4.53
CA ARG A 26 5.67 18.10 -3.39
C ARG A 26 4.55 17.81 -2.38
N ASP A 27 3.50 17.09 -2.77
CA ASP A 27 2.47 16.68 -1.82
C ASP A 27 2.92 15.45 -1.03
N GLY A 28 3.30 15.67 0.24
CA GLY A 28 3.69 14.61 1.16
C GLY A 28 2.61 13.53 1.36
N ARG A 29 1.33 13.83 1.08
CA ARG A 29 0.24 12.83 1.12
C ARG A 29 0.37 11.82 0.00
N ARG A 30 0.65 12.31 -1.22
CA ARG A 30 0.87 11.46 -2.38
C ARG A 30 2.12 10.62 -2.21
N VAL A 31 3.20 11.22 -1.72
CA VAL A 31 4.44 10.50 -1.41
C VAL A 31 4.18 9.38 -0.38
N ALA A 32 3.40 9.65 0.67
CA ALA A 32 3.01 8.63 1.64
C ALA A 32 2.16 7.51 1.02
N SER A 33 1.22 7.83 0.12
CA SER A 33 0.44 6.81 -0.60
C SER A 33 1.31 5.97 -1.55
N LEU A 34 2.27 6.58 -2.25
CA LEU A 34 3.23 5.86 -3.10
C LEU A 34 4.14 4.94 -2.27
N ALA A 35 4.63 5.42 -1.13
CA ALA A 35 5.43 4.62 -0.20
C ALA A 35 4.60 3.47 0.40
N ALA A 36 3.33 3.70 0.75
CA ALA A 36 2.41 2.67 1.19
C ALA A 36 2.16 1.62 0.10
N GLY A 37 1.99 2.03 -1.17
CA GLY A 37 1.91 1.13 -2.32
C GLY A 37 3.15 0.27 -2.48
N ALA A 38 4.34 0.86 -2.38
CA ALA A 38 5.61 0.16 -2.43
C ALA A 38 5.74 -0.87 -1.29
N ALA A 39 5.41 -0.49 -0.05
CA ALA A 39 5.44 -1.37 1.12
C ALA A 39 4.43 -2.53 0.99
N LEU A 40 3.23 -2.25 0.48
CA LEU A 40 2.20 -3.26 0.25
C LEU A 40 2.66 -4.30 -0.79
N MET A 41 3.30 -3.86 -1.88
CA MET A 41 3.84 -4.79 -2.89
C MET A 41 5.08 -5.55 -2.44
N MET A 42 5.95 -4.92 -1.64
CA MET A 42 7.02 -5.63 -0.94
C MET A 42 6.45 -6.77 -0.09
N GLY A 43 5.39 -6.52 0.68
CA GLY A 43 4.67 -7.53 1.44
C GLY A 43 4.08 -8.63 0.55
N GLN A 44 3.36 -8.25 -0.51
CA GLN A 44 2.71 -9.19 -1.44
C GLN A 44 3.70 -10.16 -2.08
N LEU A 45 4.82 -9.67 -2.62
CA LEU A 45 5.80 -10.54 -3.26
C LEU A 45 6.56 -11.40 -2.23
N SER A 46 6.82 -10.87 -1.03
CA SER A 46 7.42 -11.65 0.06
C SER A 46 6.51 -12.80 0.50
N VAL A 47 5.21 -12.55 0.69
CA VAL A 47 4.20 -13.59 1.00
C VAL A 47 4.13 -14.61 -0.13
N SER A 48 4.20 -14.17 -1.38
CA SER A 48 4.14 -15.08 -2.52
C SER A 48 5.33 -16.04 -2.55
N LEU A 49 6.54 -15.51 -2.36
CA LEU A 49 7.75 -16.33 -2.28
C LEU A 49 7.72 -17.30 -1.09
N PHE A 50 7.33 -16.80 0.09
CA PHE A 50 7.19 -17.61 1.30
C PHE A 50 6.21 -18.76 1.09
N LEU A 51 5.00 -18.44 0.61
CA LEU A 51 3.93 -19.41 0.43
C LEU A 51 4.33 -20.48 -0.58
N THR A 52 4.88 -20.10 -1.73
CA THR A 52 5.36 -21.06 -2.74
C THR A 52 6.36 -22.04 -2.12
N TYR A 53 7.34 -21.53 -1.37
CA TYR A 53 8.32 -22.39 -0.73
C TYR A 53 7.68 -23.29 0.34
N TYR A 54 6.86 -22.72 1.23
CA TYR A 54 6.21 -23.45 2.32
C TYR A 54 5.36 -24.60 1.79
N LEU A 55 4.51 -24.35 0.80
CA LEU A 55 3.67 -25.39 0.23
C LEU A 55 4.50 -26.49 -0.43
N GLN A 56 5.53 -26.14 -1.19
CA GLN A 56 6.28 -27.13 -1.99
C GLN A 56 7.33 -27.91 -1.19
N THR A 57 7.94 -27.30 -0.17
CA THR A 57 9.10 -27.91 0.53
C THR A 57 8.80 -28.31 1.97
N VAL A 58 7.75 -27.75 2.58
CA VAL A 58 7.33 -28.08 3.97
C VAL A 58 6.11 -28.99 3.94
N LEU A 59 5.17 -28.75 3.03
CA LEU A 59 3.97 -29.57 2.86
C LEU A 59 4.06 -30.56 1.68
N ASP A 60 5.17 -30.56 0.93
CA ASP A 60 5.41 -31.43 -0.22
C ASP A 60 4.31 -31.36 -1.31
N TRP A 61 3.70 -30.18 -1.50
CA TRP A 61 2.69 -29.97 -2.54
C TRP A 61 3.33 -29.85 -3.92
N SER A 62 2.64 -30.35 -4.94
CA SER A 62 3.01 -30.10 -6.33
C SER A 62 2.89 -28.61 -6.69
N ALA A 63 3.57 -28.18 -7.75
CA ALA A 63 3.45 -26.80 -8.24
C ALA A 63 2.00 -26.41 -8.60
N LEU A 64 1.24 -27.35 -9.18
CA LEU A 64 -0.18 -27.15 -9.51
C LEU A 64 -1.04 -26.99 -8.25
N ALA A 65 -0.87 -27.86 -7.26
CA ALA A 65 -1.58 -27.76 -5.98
C ALA A 65 -1.22 -26.48 -5.23
N SER A 66 0.06 -26.09 -5.27
CA SER A 66 0.52 -24.81 -4.73
C SER A 66 -0.18 -23.64 -5.38
N GLY A 67 -0.30 -23.63 -6.72
CA GLY A 67 -1.04 -22.61 -7.46
C GLY A 67 -2.51 -22.50 -7.04
N LEU A 68 -3.19 -23.63 -6.80
CA LEU A 68 -4.54 -23.64 -6.25
C LEU A 68 -4.59 -23.05 -4.82
N GLY A 69 -3.53 -23.22 -4.04
CA GLY A 69 -3.35 -22.57 -2.73
C GLY A 69 -3.26 -21.04 -2.80
N PHE A 70 -2.99 -20.43 -3.95
CA PHE A 70 -3.00 -18.97 -4.12
C PHE A 70 -4.41 -18.39 -4.36
N LEU A 71 -5.39 -19.22 -4.72
CA LEU A 71 -6.75 -18.76 -5.06
C LEU A 71 -7.40 -17.90 -3.96
N PRO A 72 -7.28 -18.23 -2.65
CA PRO A 72 -7.84 -17.40 -1.60
C PRO A 72 -7.31 -15.96 -1.62
N ILE A 73 -6.05 -15.75 -1.99
CA ILE A 73 -5.45 -14.41 -2.02
C ILE A 73 -6.20 -13.52 -3.02
N SER A 74 -6.38 -13.99 -4.25
CA SER A 74 -7.07 -13.24 -5.31
C SER A 74 -8.54 -13.02 -4.99
N LEU A 75 -9.24 -14.05 -4.50
CA LEU A 75 -10.66 -13.98 -4.17
C LEU A 75 -10.93 -13.00 -3.02
N VAL A 76 -10.19 -13.13 -1.92
CA VAL A 76 -10.36 -12.29 -0.73
C VAL A 76 -9.93 -10.85 -1.00
N THR A 77 -8.83 -10.65 -1.72
CA THR A 77 -8.38 -9.29 -2.08
C THR A 77 -9.41 -8.58 -2.96
N THR A 78 -9.93 -9.26 -3.99
CA THR A 78 -10.93 -8.69 -4.90
C THR A 78 -12.26 -8.40 -4.20
N ALA A 79 -12.73 -9.35 -3.39
CA ALA A 79 -13.95 -9.18 -2.61
C ALA A 79 -13.82 -8.01 -1.63
N THR A 80 -12.69 -7.93 -0.91
CA THR A 80 -12.45 -6.88 0.07
C THR A 80 -12.32 -5.51 -0.60
N ALA A 81 -11.55 -5.40 -1.68
CA ALA A 81 -11.43 -4.16 -2.44
C ALA A 81 -12.81 -3.66 -2.90
N THR A 82 -13.65 -4.55 -3.44
CA THR A 82 -15.01 -4.22 -3.88
C THR A 82 -15.88 -3.69 -2.74
N GLN A 83 -15.92 -4.39 -1.60
CA GLN A 83 -16.74 -3.98 -0.45
C GLN A 83 -16.22 -2.69 0.20
N VAL A 84 -14.90 -2.54 0.30
CA VAL A 84 -14.27 -1.35 0.87
C VAL A 84 -14.56 -0.13 0.00
N GLY A 85 -14.38 -0.24 -1.32
CA GLY A 85 -14.62 0.85 -2.26
C GLY A 85 -16.07 1.32 -2.29
N THR A 86 -17.02 0.39 -2.24
CA THR A 86 -18.45 0.71 -2.35
C THR A 86 -19.07 1.23 -1.06
N ARG A 87 -18.65 0.73 0.12
CA ARG A 87 -19.35 1.00 1.38
C ARG A 87 -18.52 1.76 2.41
N LEU A 88 -17.25 1.39 2.59
CA LEU A 88 -16.47 1.88 3.72
C LEU A 88 -15.63 3.12 3.39
N LEU A 89 -15.11 3.20 2.17
CA LEU A 89 -14.28 4.33 1.71
C LEU A 89 -15.02 5.67 1.77
N PRO A 90 -16.30 5.79 1.36
CA PRO A 90 -17.06 7.04 1.49
C PRO A 90 -17.34 7.43 2.94
N ARG A 91 -17.42 6.45 3.86
CA ARG A 91 -17.79 6.67 5.27
C ARG A 91 -16.59 7.00 6.16
N LEU A 92 -15.49 6.26 6.00
CA LEU A 92 -14.30 6.36 6.86
C LEU A 92 -13.19 7.20 6.24
N GLY A 93 -13.26 7.45 4.93
CA GLY A 93 -12.26 8.16 4.16
C GLY A 93 -11.00 7.32 3.88
N PRO A 94 -10.19 7.76 2.89
CA PRO A 94 -9.05 6.99 2.39
C PRO A 94 -7.94 6.79 3.43
N ARG A 95 -7.74 7.70 4.37
CA ARG A 95 -6.61 7.58 5.32
C ARG A 95 -6.82 6.56 6.42
N VAL A 96 -8.03 6.54 6.99
CA VAL A 96 -8.39 5.56 8.01
C VAL A 96 -8.34 4.18 7.38
N MET A 97 -8.88 4.05 6.17
CA MET A 97 -8.86 2.78 5.43
C MET A 97 -7.45 2.32 5.09
N MET A 98 -6.59 3.21 4.58
CA MET A 98 -5.20 2.87 4.27
C MET A 98 -4.42 2.44 5.53
N THR A 99 -4.59 3.15 6.64
CA THR A 99 -3.92 2.80 7.91
C THR A 99 -4.41 1.46 8.45
N ALA A 100 -5.73 1.24 8.47
CA ALA A 100 -6.33 0.00 8.94
C ALA A 100 -5.92 -1.18 8.05
N GLY A 101 -6.01 -1.03 6.73
CA GLY A 101 -5.64 -2.06 5.78
C GLY A 101 -4.16 -2.47 5.91
N LEU A 102 -3.24 -1.50 5.99
CA LEU A 102 -1.81 -1.79 6.14
C LEU A 102 -1.52 -2.51 7.46
N SER A 103 -2.22 -2.11 8.53
CA SER A 103 -2.10 -2.75 9.85
C SER A 103 -2.63 -4.18 9.84
N ILE A 104 -3.76 -4.43 9.16
CA ILE A 104 -4.34 -5.77 8.98
C ILE A 104 -3.40 -6.65 8.14
N SER A 105 -2.83 -6.11 7.05
CA SER A 105 -1.84 -6.83 6.25
C SER A 105 -0.59 -7.19 7.08
N ALA A 106 -0.12 -6.26 7.93
CA ALA A 106 0.98 -6.53 8.85
C ALA A 106 0.63 -7.68 9.82
N CYS A 107 -0.61 -7.74 10.32
CA CYS A 107 -1.07 -8.83 11.18
C CYS A 107 -1.08 -10.18 10.47
N GLY A 108 -1.59 -10.26 9.23
CA GLY A 108 -1.56 -11.50 8.45
C GLY A 108 -0.15 -11.96 8.14
N LEU A 109 0.75 -11.01 7.85
CA LEU A 109 2.17 -11.30 7.65
C LEU A 109 2.85 -11.80 8.94
N LEU A 110 2.49 -11.24 10.09
CA LEU A 110 2.96 -11.70 11.39
C LEU A 110 2.47 -13.12 11.70
N GLN A 111 1.21 -13.45 11.37
CA GLN A 111 0.69 -14.82 11.51
C GLN A 111 1.49 -15.83 10.68
N LEU A 112 1.88 -15.45 9.45
CA LEU A 112 2.77 -16.29 8.63
C LEU A 112 4.17 -16.45 9.25
N ALA A 113 4.68 -15.42 9.93
CA ALA A 113 5.96 -15.47 10.64
C ALA A 113 5.96 -16.40 11.87
N LEU A 114 4.78 -16.78 12.37
CA LEU A 114 4.61 -17.65 13.52
C LEU A 114 4.40 -19.13 13.12
N LEU A 115 4.49 -19.44 11.83
CA LEU A 115 4.35 -20.82 11.36
C LEU A 115 5.50 -21.68 11.86
N THR A 116 5.14 -22.88 12.28
CA THR A 116 6.06 -23.93 12.72
C THR A 116 6.11 -25.03 11.66
N PRO A 117 7.09 -25.95 11.71
CA PRO A 117 7.14 -27.08 10.78
C PRO A 117 5.84 -27.89 10.73
N ASP A 118 5.14 -28.01 11.86
CA ASP A 118 3.91 -28.82 11.98
C ASP A 118 2.63 -28.06 11.58
N SER A 119 2.76 -26.80 11.14
CA SER A 119 1.61 -25.98 10.79
C SER A 119 0.97 -26.41 9.47
N GLY A 120 -0.33 -26.67 9.51
CA GLY A 120 -1.11 -27.11 8.35
C GLY A 120 -1.63 -25.95 7.52
N TYR A 121 -1.96 -26.23 6.25
CA TYR A 121 -2.50 -25.22 5.35
C TYR A 121 -3.84 -24.62 5.83
N ALA A 122 -4.83 -25.46 6.10
CA ALA A 122 -6.19 -25.00 6.42
C ALA A 122 -6.27 -24.27 7.78
N ALA A 123 -5.54 -24.75 8.78
CA ALA A 123 -5.60 -24.22 10.14
C ALA A 123 -4.70 -23.00 10.39
N ASN A 124 -3.57 -22.91 9.68
CA ASN A 124 -2.56 -21.89 9.98
C ASN A 124 -2.29 -20.95 8.79
N VAL A 125 -2.07 -21.50 7.59
CA VAL A 125 -1.76 -20.70 6.40
C VAL A 125 -2.99 -19.93 5.92
N LEU A 126 -4.13 -20.60 5.78
CA LEU A 126 -5.34 -20.03 5.19
C LEU A 126 -5.85 -18.82 6.00
N PRO A 127 -5.97 -18.85 7.34
CA PRO A 127 -6.36 -17.67 8.11
C PRO A 127 -5.38 -16.50 7.97
N ALA A 128 -4.09 -16.80 7.88
CA ALA A 128 -3.05 -15.78 7.69
C ALA A 128 -3.13 -15.14 6.29
N LEU A 129 -3.37 -15.94 5.25
CA LEU A 129 -3.60 -15.45 3.89
C LEU A 129 -4.88 -14.62 3.79
N VAL A 130 -5.97 -15.06 4.42
CA VAL A 130 -7.23 -14.30 4.46
C VAL A 130 -7.00 -12.96 5.15
N THR A 131 -6.38 -12.95 6.34
CA THR A 131 -6.09 -11.73 7.09
C THR A 131 -5.23 -10.77 6.25
N PHE A 132 -4.14 -11.28 5.67
CA PHE A 132 -3.26 -10.47 4.83
C PHE A 132 -4.00 -9.86 3.62
N SER A 133 -4.82 -10.67 2.94
CA SER A 133 -5.55 -10.30 1.72
C SER A 133 -6.68 -9.32 1.99
N VAL A 134 -7.35 -9.42 3.14
CA VAL A 134 -8.33 -8.41 3.59
C VAL A 134 -7.64 -7.05 3.74
N GLY A 135 -6.51 -7.00 4.45
CA GLY A 135 -5.72 -5.78 4.60
C GLY A 135 -5.24 -5.23 3.25
N ASN A 136 -4.84 -6.12 2.34
CA ASN A 136 -4.30 -5.78 1.03
C ASN A 136 -5.37 -5.12 0.15
N GLY A 137 -6.53 -5.77 0.00
CA GLY A 137 -7.64 -5.23 -0.76
C GLY A 137 -8.17 -3.91 -0.19
N ALA A 138 -8.25 -3.78 1.14
CA ALA A 138 -8.66 -2.55 1.80
C ALA A 138 -7.68 -1.39 1.56
N SER A 139 -6.38 -1.68 1.61
CA SER A 139 -5.33 -0.68 1.38
C SER A 139 -5.26 -0.24 -0.08
N PHE A 140 -5.46 -1.16 -1.01
CA PHE A 140 -5.22 -0.94 -2.44
C PHE A 140 -6.02 0.26 -2.98
N LEU A 141 -7.33 0.28 -2.76
CA LEU A 141 -8.17 1.40 -3.21
C LEU A 141 -7.82 2.70 -2.50
N ALA A 142 -7.54 2.63 -1.20
CA ALA A 142 -7.21 3.81 -0.41
C ALA A 142 -5.88 4.46 -0.85
N ILE A 143 -4.89 3.64 -1.22
CA ILE A 143 -3.63 4.06 -1.83
C ILE A 143 -3.88 4.74 -3.17
N MET A 144 -4.69 4.12 -4.03
CA MET A 144 -5.04 4.70 -5.33
C MET A 144 -5.73 6.04 -5.20
N THR A 145 -6.79 6.13 -4.39
CA THR A 145 -7.50 7.39 -4.12
C THR A 145 -6.58 8.45 -3.49
N GLY A 146 -5.67 8.05 -2.59
CA GLY A 146 -4.71 8.98 -1.99
C GLY A 146 -3.66 9.50 -2.97
N ALA A 147 -3.22 8.67 -3.92
CA ALA A 147 -2.23 9.03 -4.91
C ALA A 147 -2.79 9.87 -6.06
N THR A 148 -4.08 9.69 -6.38
CA THR A 148 -4.79 10.46 -7.42
C THR A 148 -5.58 11.64 -6.87
N ALA A 149 -5.58 11.87 -5.57
CA ALA A 149 -6.21 13.03 -4.95
C ALA A 149 -5.64 14.34 -5.51
N ASP A 150 -6.55 15.29 -5.81
CA ASP A 150 -6.22 16.63 -6.31
C ASP A 150 -5.39 16.63 -7.62
N VAL A 151 -5.48 15.54 -8.41
CA VAL A 151 -4.87 15.42 -9.74
C VAL A 151 -5.84 15.88 -10.82
N PRO A 152 -5.45 16.81 -11.71
CA PRO A 152 -6.24 17.14 -12.90
C PRO A 152 -6.52 15.89 -13.74
N ALA A 153 -7.71 15.76 -14.34
CA ALA A 153 -8.09 14.56 -15.09
C ALA A 153 -7.07 14.14 -16.18
N GLN A 154 -6.45 15.12 -16.84
CA GLN A 154 -5.38 14.93 -17.82
C GLN A 154 -4.11 14.24 -17.26
N ASP A 155 -3.85 14.36 -15.96
CA ASP A 155 -2.68 13.81 -15.27
C ASP A 155 -3.01 12.50 -14.51
N ALA A 156 -4.27 12.01 -14.57
CA ALA A 156 -4.71 10.82 -13.84
C ALA A 156 -3.95 9.56 -14.26
N GLY A 157 -3.65 9.43 -15.56
CA GLY A 157 -2.82 8.35 -16.09
C GLY A 157 -1.41 8.36 -15.51
N ILE A 158 -0.80 9.55 -15.37
CA ILE A 158 0.54 9.73 -14.77
C ILE A 158 0.52 9.34 -13.29
N ALA A 159 -0.52 9.73 -12.55
CA ALA A 159 -0.66 9.39 -11.15
C ALA A 159 -0.81 7.86 -10.93
N SER A 160 -1.62 7.19 -11.75
CA SER A 160 -1.76 5.73 -11.72
C SER A 160 -0.45 5.01 -12.09
N ALA A 161 0.21 5.46 -13.16
CA ALA A 161 1.51 4.93 -13.57
C ALA A 161 2.58 5.11 -12.47
N SER A 162 2.53 6.23 -11.73
CA SER A 162 3.41 6.46 -10.57
C SER A 162 3.16 5.46 -9.45
N VAL A 163 1.90 5.13 -9.14
CA VAL A 163 1.56 4.09 -8.14
C VAL A 163 2.09 2.74 -8.58
N ASN A 164 1.81 2.33 -9.82
CA ASN A 164 2.27 1.05 -10.34
C ASN A 164 3.81 0.98 -10.35
N SER A 165 4.48 2.05 -10.74
CA SER A 165 5.95 2.12 -10.71
C SER A 165 6.49 2.00 -9.29
N ALA A 166 5.93 2.74 -8.33
CA ALA A 166 6.32 2.64 -6.92
C ALA A 166 6.09 1.23 -6.36
N GLN A 167 4.97 0.62 -6.73
CA GLN A 167 4.60 -0.76 -6.41
C GLN A 167 5.61 -1.77 -6.96
N GLN A 168 5.96 -1.69 -8.25
CA GLN A 168 6.92 -2.60 -8.87
C GLN A 168 8.35 -2.41 -8.33
N MET A 169 8.75 -1.17 -8.04
CA MET A 169 10.02 -0.90 -7.37
C MET A 169 10.03 -1.49 -5.95
N GLY A 170 8.99 -1.22 -5.16
CA GLY A 170 8.86 -1.75 -3.80
C GLY A 170 8.82 -3.28 -3.78
N GLY A 171 8.06 -3.89 -4.67
CA GLY A 171 8.01 -5.33 -4.86
C GLY A 171 9.38 -5.92 -5.20
N SER A 172 10.07 -5.37 -6.20
CA SER A 172 11.37 -5.90 -6.66
C SER A 172 12.47 -5.75 -5.61
N ILE A 173 12.60 -4.57 -5.01
CA ILE A 173 13.59 -4.32 -3.95
C ILE A 173 13.25 -5.19 -2.73
N GLY A 174 11.96 -5.26 -2.39
CA GLY A 174 11.48 -6.01 -1.25
C GLY A 174 11.71 -7.50 -1.37
N SER A 175 11.36 -8.10 -2.51
CA SER A 175 11.57 -9.52 -2.76
C SER A 175 13.05 -9.87 -2.82
N ALA A 176 13.90 -8.99 -3.37
CA ALA A 176 15.35 -9.19 -3.40
C ALA A 176 15.95 -9.19 -1.99
N VAL A 177 15.61 -8.19 -1.16
CA VAL A 177 16.05 -8.13 0.25
C VAL A 177 15.51 -9.34 1.02
N PHE A 178 14.23 -9.64 0.87
CA PHE A 178 13.59 -10.78 1.52
C PHE A 178 14.29 -12.10 1.19
N ASN A 179 14.48 -12.38 -0.10
CA ASN A 179 15.14 -13.61 -0.55
C ASN A 179 16.59 -13.69 -0.08
N THR A 180 17.34 -12.57 -0.15
CA THR A 180 18.74 -12.51 0.29
C THR A 180 18.85 -12.78 1.79
N VAL A 181 18.02 -12.14 2.61
CA VAL A 181 17.99 -12.35 4.05
C VAL A 181 17.53 -13.77 4.37
N ALA A 182 16.50 -14.27 3.70
CA ALA A 182 15.99 -15.62 3.93
C ALA A 182 17.06 -16.67 3.65
N ALA A 183 17.74 -16.58 2.51
CA ALA A 183 18.83 -17.47 2.15
C ALA A 183 20.01 -17.35 3.15
N SER A 184 20.44 -16.12 3.47
CA SER A 184 21.56 -15.89 4.38
C SER A 184 21.29 -16.45 5.78
N ALA A 185 20.10 -16.20 6.33
CA ALA A 185 19.70 -16.69 7.63
C ALA A 185 19.51 -18.22 7.63
N ALA A 186 19.03 -18.81 6.54
CA ALA A 186 18.97 -20.27 6.40
C ALA A 186 20.37 -20.90 6.36
N THR A 187 21.33 -20.31 5.63
CA THR A 187 22.71 -20.83 5.55
C THR A 187 23.47 -20.74 6.87
N ALA A 188 23.15 -19.75 7.70
CA ALA A 188 23.77 -19.58 9.02
C ALA A 188 23.15 -20.46 10.11
N PHE A 189 22.05 -21.16 9.82
CA PHE A 189 21.30 -21.94 10.80
C PHE A 189 21.79 -23.40 10.83
N HIS A 190 22.11 -23.89 12.03
CA HIS A 190 22.45 -25.30 12.24
C HIS A 190 21.18 -26.12 12.54
N GLY A 191 20.71 -26.90 11.56
CA GLY A 191 19.51 -27.73 11.67
C GLY A 191 19.19 -28.48 10.39
N SER A 192 18.02 -29.12 10.33
CA SER A 192 17.54 -29.73 9.08
C SER A 192 17.25 -28.65 8.03
N ALA A 193 17.35 -28.99 6.74
CA ALA A 193 17.05 -28.06 5.64
C ALA A 193 15.65 -27.41 5.80
N ARG A 194 14.65 -28.18 6.25
CA ARG A 194 13.30 -27.70 6.53
C ARG A 194 13.29 -26.61 7.61
N THR A 195 13.96 -26.86 8.74
CA THR A 195 14.01 -25.90 9.86
C THR A 195 14.86 -24.67 9.56
N ALA A 196 15.98 -24.83 8.85
CA ALA A 196 16.84 -23.75 8.42
C ALA A 196 16.08 -22.77 7.53
N THR A 197 15.29 -23.28 6.58
CA THR A 197 14.57 -22.39 5.68
C THR A 197 13.38 -21.70 6.34
N LEU A 198 12.64 -22.37 7.23
CA LEU A 198 11.62 -21.70 8.04
C LEU A 198 12.23 -20.58 8.89
N HIS A 199 13.40 -20.83 9.49
CA HIS A 199 14.14 -19.78 10.21
C HIS A 199 14.55 -18.61 9.29
N GLY A 200 15.01 -18.92 8.09
CA GLY A 200 15.34 -17.92 7.07
C GLY A 200 14.15 -17.01 6.76
N PHE A 201 12.99 -17.61 6.48
CA PHE A 201 11.79 -16.85 6.15
C PHE A 201 11.23 -16.05 7.32
N THR A 202 11.16 -16.62 8.52
CA THR A 202 10.70 -15.89 9.72
C THR A 202 11.61 -14.69 10.03
N THR A 203 12.91 -14.81 9.76
CA THR A 203 13.86 -13.70 9.84
C THR A 203 13.61 -12.65 8.77
N ALA A 204 13.41 -13.09 7.52
CA ALA A 204 13.18 -12.21 6.38
C ALA A 204 11.85 -11.44 6.45
N VAL A 205 10.81 -12.03 7.05
CA VAL A 205 9.48 -11.39 7.21
C VAL A 205 9.54 -10.07 8.00
N ARG A 206 10.56 -9.88 8.86
CA ARG A 206 10.72 -8.65 9.65
C ARG A 206 10.79 -7.38 8.79
N TYR A 207 11.36 -7.47 7.59
CA TYR A 207 11.53 -6.34 6.67
C TYR A 207 10.22 -5.88 6.03
N PRO A 208 9.44 -6.74 5.32
CA PRO A 208 8.12 -6.36 4.82
C PRO A 208 7.17 -5.98 5.97
N LEU A 209 7.27 -6.63 7.13
CA LEU A 209 6.47 -6.27 8.31
C LEU A 209 6.79 -4.84 8.79
N ALA A 210 8.07 -4.50 8.96
CA ALA A 210 8.50 -3.17 9.35
C ALA A 210 8.07 -2.13 8.30
N ALA A 211 8.18 -2.43 7.00
CA ALA A 211 7.75 -1.54 5.93
C ALA A 211 6.24 -1.24 6.00
N LEU A 212 5.40 -2.26 6.20
CA LEU A 212 3.94 -2.10 6.34
C LEU A 212 3.58 -1.28 7.59
N LEU A 213 4.20 -1.57 8.74
CA LEU A 213 3.95 -0.85 9.99
C LEU A 213 4.43 0.61 9.93
N LEU A 214 5.58 0.88 9.32
CA LEU A 214 6.08 2.23 9.09
C LEU A 214 5.15 3.00 8.16
N ALA A 215 4.70 2.39 7.06
CA ALA A 215 3.73 2.99 6.16
C ALA A 215 2.43 3.32 6.91
N ALA A 216 1.89 2.39 7.69
CA ALA A 216 0.69 2.60 8.52
C ALA A 216 0.88 3.75 9.52
N ALA A 217 2.03 3.81 10.21
CA ALA A 217 2.35 4.87 11.17
C ALA A 217 2.44 6.25 10.52
N VAL A 218 3.11 6.34 9.35
CA VAL A 218 3.22 7.57 8.57
C VAL A 218 1.84 8.03 8.09
N THR A 219 1.02 7.13 7.56
CA THR A 219 -0.34 7.47 7.09
C THR A 219 -1.24 7.91 8.25
N ALA A 220 -1.13 7.26 9.41
CA ALA A 220 -1.84 7.64 10.63
C ALA A 220 -1.40 9.03 11.15
N ALA A 221 -0.09 9.32 11.15
CA ALA A 221 0.44 10.62 11.56
C ALA A 221 -0.06 11.75 10.64
N LEU A 222 -0.10 11.51 9.33
CA LEU A 222 -0.62 12.47 8.36
C LEU A 222 -2.14 12.63 8.45
N ALA A 223 -2.88 11.61 8.91
CA ALA A 223 -4.31 11.70 9.19
C ALA A 223 -4.59 12.66 10.36
N ARG A 224 -3.85 12.54 11.46
CA ARG A 224 -4.02 13.35 12.68
C ARG A 224 -3.82 14.86 12.47
N LYS A 225 -2.92 15.26 11.56
CA LYS A 225 -2.68 16.68 11.23
C LYS A 225 -3.91 17.42 10.66
N ARG A 226 -4.97 16.72 10.25
CA ARG A 226 -6.20 17.31 9.69
C ARG A 226 -7.33 17.49 10.70
N GLY A 227 -7.17 17.05 11.96
CA GLY A 227 -8.19 17.13 13.01
C GLY A 227 -8.42 18.52 13.61
N ARG A 228 -7.81 19.58 13.09
CA ARG A 228 -8.23 20.96 13.41
C ARG A 228 -9.20 21.42 12.33
N PRO A 229 -10.52 21.48 12.61
CA PRO A 229 -11.46 22.08 11.68
C PRO A 229 -10.99 23.48 11.34
N ALA A 230 -10.91 23.81 10.05
CA ALA A 230 -10.82 25.20 9.66
C ALA A 230 -12.03 25.92 10.25
N ALA A 231 -11.80 26.95 11.05
CA ALA A 231 -12.89 27.79 11.56
C ALA A 231 -13.76 28.21 10.36
N PRO A 232 -15.10 28.21 10.52
CA PRO A 232 -16.00 28.70 9.49
C PRO A 232 -15.49 30.06 9.02
N LYS A 233 -15.19 30.16 7.73
CA LYS A 233 -14.84 31.44 7.13
C LYS A 233 -16.10 32.31 7.31
N PRO A 234 -16.05 33.43 8.06
CA PRO A 234 -17.23 34.26 8.24
C PRO A 234 -17.74 34.64 6.85
N ASP A 235 -19.01 34.38 6.61
CA ASP A 235 -19.69 34.78 5.40
C ASP A 235 -19.38 36.26 5.19
N ARG A 236 -18.72 36.58 4.07
CA ARG A 236 -18.62 37.99 3.66
C ARG A 236 -20.06 38.42 3.41
N PRO A 237 -20.54 39.50 4.05
CA PRO A 237 -21.82 40.08 3.68
C PRO A 237 -21.81 40.30 2.18
N THR A 238 -22.78 39.73 1.49
CA THR A 238 -23.03 40.06 0.09
C THR A 238 -23.33 41.55 0.04
N GLU A 239 -22.42 42.34 -0.52
CA GLU A 239 -22.60 43.78 -0.83
C GLU A 239 -23.70 44.05 -1.88
N GLY A 240 -24.67 43.14 -2.04
CA GLY A 240 -25.80 43.26 -2.97
C GLY A 240 -27.05 43.92 -2.39
N GLY A 241 -27.11 44.17 -1.07
CA GLY A 241 -28.32 44.68 -0.41
C GLY A 241 -28.45 46.20 -0.34
N ALA A 242 -27.40 46.98 -0.65
CA ALA A 242 -27.40 48.42 -0.44
C ALA A 242 -27.87 49.26 -1.65
N ILE A 243 -27.98 48.66 -2.83
CA ILE A 243 -28.37 49.37 -4.07
C ILE A 243 -29.88 49.39 -4.32
N ASP A 244 -30.68 48.58 -3.61
CA ASP A 244 -32.14 48.52 -3.82
C ASP A 244 -32.92 49.53 -2.96
N ALA A 245 -32.36 49.99 -1.85
CA ALA A 245 -33.01 50.99 -0.98
C ALA A 245 -32.96 52.42 -1.55
N SER A 246 -32.00 52.72 -2.45
CA SER A 246 -31.89 54.06 -3.05
C SER A 246 -32.89 54.29 -4.19
N ASN A 247 -33.43 53.22 -4.81
CA ASN A 247 -34.33 53.35 -5.96
C ASN A 247 -35.82 53.44 -5.55
N ALA A 248 -36.15 53.11 -4.30
CA ALA A 248 -37.51 53.21 -3.77
C ALA A 248 -37.89 54.65 -3.35
N ILE A 249 -36.94 55.59 -3.28
CA ILE A 249 -37.18 56.96 -2.79
C ILE A 249 -37.41 57.99 -3.93
N TYR A 250 -37.10 57.64 -5.20
CA TYR A 250 -37.23 58.56 -6.35
C TYR A 250 -38.21 58.14 -7.45
N GLY A 251 -39.06 57.14 -7.22
CA GLY A 251 -40.16 56.81 -8.12
C GLY A 251 -41.34 57.78 -7.96
N LYS A 252 -41.29 58.92 -8.66
CA LYS A 252 -42.45 59.73 -9.05
C LYS A 252 -42.75 59.49 -10.52
#